data_AF-A0A3N5PBE7-F1
#
_entry.id   AF-A0A3N5PBE7-F1
#
_cell.length_a   1.000
_cell.length_b   1.000
_cell.length_c   1.000
_cell.angle_alpha   90.00
_cell.angle_beta   90.00
_cell.angle_gamma   90.00
#
_symmetry.space_group_name_H-M   'P 1'
#
loop_
_entity.id
_entity.type
_entity.pdbx_description
1 polymer ?
#
loop_
_entity_poly.entity_id
_entity_poly.type
_entity_poly.pdbx_seq_one_letter_code
_entity_poly.pdbx_strand_id
1 'polypeptide(L)'
;MPIQHEKDARDQTDTDEQAITIKAPLEAVEAAWVKWCALGHAKLGNDYAIRFAPAPGARGTEVHLSGGGPTGVIREELNRFKYQIENTGD
;
A
#
# COMPACT_ATOMS: atom_id res chain seq x y z
N MET A 1 10.17 -37.73 23.71
CA MET A 1 10.29 -36.79 22.58
C MET A 1 8.90 -36.47 22.08
N PRO A 2 8.47 -35.20 22.04
CA PRO A 2 7.37 -34.78 21.19
C PRO A 2 7.82 -33.80 20.10
N ILE A 3 7.13 -33.92 18.98
CA ILE A 3 7.29 -33.21 17.70
C ILE A 3 6.32 -32.02 17.73
N GLN A 4 6.59 -31.01 16.88
CA GLN A 4 5.72 -29.90 16.42
C GLN A 4 5.94 -28.53 17.08
N HIS A 5 6.60 -27.65 16.35
CA HIS A 5 6.05 -26.35 15.95
C HIS A 5 6.63 -25.98 14.58
N GLU A 6 5.95 -26.48 13.55
CA GLU A 6 5.91 -25.83 12.25
C GLU A 6 5.16 -24.51 12.46
N LYS A 7 5.91 -23.40 12.50
CA LYS A 7 5.35 -22.06 12.32
C LYS A 7 6.21 -21.38 11.28
N ASP A 8 5.69 -21.49 10.07
CA ASP A 8 5.79 -20.55 8.97
C ASP A 8 7.06 -19.70 8.92
N ALA A 9 7.86 -20.04 7.94
CA ALA A 9 8.63 -19.12 7.14
C ALA A 9 7.80 -17.88 6.76
N ARG A 10 7.81 -16.87 7.62
CA ARG A 10 7.78 -15.47 7.20
C ARG A 10 8.97 -14.82 7.87
N ASP A 11 10.09 -15.00 7.18
CA ASP A 11 11.15 -14.02 7.09
C ASP A 11 10.49 -12.64 7.00
N GLN A 12 10.34 -11.98 8.15
CA GLN A 12 10.00 -10.57 8.24
C GLN A 12 11.28 -9.85 7.83
N THR A 13 11.55 -9.85 6.54
CA THR A 13 12.45 -8.89 5.93
C THR A 13 11.80 -7.53 6.13
N ASP A 14 12.22 -6.88 7.22
CA ASP A 14 11.97 -5.52 7.67
C ASP A 14 12.33 -4.50 6.57
N THR A 15 11.58 -4.54 5.48
CA THR A 15 11.83 -3.74 4.28
C THR A 15 10.78 -2.64 4.21
N ASP A 16 10.69 -1.81 5.26
CA ASP A 16 9.92 -0.55 5.31
C ASP A 16 8.57 -0.56 4.55
N GLU A 17 7.85 -1.69 4.54
CA GLU A 17 6.63 -1.84 3.75
C GLU A 17 5.48 -1.27 4.57
N GLN A 18 4.78 -0.30 4.01
CA GLN A 18 3.58 0.27 4.59
C GLN A 18 2.36 -0.14 3.78
N ALA A 19 1.30 -0.53 4.48
CA ALA A 19 0.04 -0.91 3.86
C ALA A 19 -1.12 -0.07 4.40
N ILE A 20 -2.04 0.30 3.52
CA ILE A 20 -3.31 0.95 3.88
C ILE A 20 -4.49 0.29 3.15
N THR A 21 -5.67 0.34 3.77
CA THR A 21 -6.92 -0.05 3.10
C THR A 21 -7.65 1.19 2.60
N ILE A 22 -8.01 1.18 1.31
CA ILE A 22 -8.81 2.20 0.64
C ILE A 22 -10.17 1.61 0.31
N LYS A 23 -11.26 2.30 0.64
CA LYS A 23 -12.64 1.86 0.39
C LYS A 23 -13.06 2.08 -1.07
N ALA A 24 -12.30 1.52 -2.00
CA ALA A 24 -12.55 1.60 -3.44
C ALA A 24 -12.17 0.27 -4.12
N PRO A 25 -12.77 -0.06 -5.28
CA PRO A 25 -12.42 -1.25 -6.03
C PRO A 25 -10.99 -1.16 -6.57
N LEU A 26 -10.36 -2.33 -6.75
CA LEU A 26 -8.94 -2.44 -7.11
C LEU A 26 -8.60 -1.64 -8.39
N GLU A 27 -9.41 -1.78 -9.45
CA GLU A 27 -9.23 -1.05 -10.70
C GLU A 27 -9.25 0.48 -10.52
N ALA A 28 -10.13 1.00 -9.65
CA ALA A 28 -10.21 2.43 -9.38
C ALA A 28 -8.97 2.92 -8.60
N VAL A 29 -8.48 2.13 -7.66
CA VAL A 29 -7.29 2.44 -6.87
C VAL A 29 -6.04 2.41 -7.76
N GLU A 30 -5.88 1.40 -8.62
CA GLU A 30 -4.76 1.33 -9.56
C GLU A 30 -4.75 2.52 -10.53
N ALA A 31 -5.90 2.82 -11.14
CA ALA A 31 -6.01 3.95 -12.06
C ALA A 31 -5.74 5.29 -11.36
N ALA A 32 -6.22 5.46 -10.13
CA ALA A 32 -5.96 6.63 -9.33
C ALA A 32 -4.48 6.76 -8.94
N TRP A 33 -3.80 5.65 -8.62
CA TRP A 33 -2.36 5.67 -8.30
C TRP A 33 -1.52 6.11 -9.50
N VAL A 34 -1.81 5.57 -10.70
CA VAL A 34 -1.12 5.98 -11.93
C VAL A 34 -1.30 7.48 -12.18
N LYS A 35 -2.52 8.01 -12.00
CA LYS A 35 -2.79 9.45 -12.11
C LYS A 35 -2.04 10.25 -11.02
N TRP A 36 -2.01 9.76 -9.78
CA TRP A 36 -1.30 10.39 -8.67
C TRP A 36 0.19 10.54 -8.97
N CYS A 37 0.84 9.49 -9.47
CA CYS A 37 2.23 9.53 -9.91
C CYS A 37 2.44 10.46 -11.12
N ALA A 38 1.55 10.42 -12.11
CA ALA A 38 1.65 11.26 -13.30
C ALA A 38 1.55 12.77 -13.00
N LEU A 39 0.79 13.14 -11.96
CA LEU A 39 0.66 14.53 -11.48
C LEU A 39 1.87 15.00 -10.65
N GLY A 40 2.87 14.15 -10.44
CA GLY A 40 4.03 14.47 -9.60
C GLY A 40 3.66 14.65 -8.13
N HIS A 41 2.52 14.11 -7.69
CA HIS A 41 2.10 14.19 -6.29
C HIS A 41 2.83 13.20 -5.39
N ALA A 42 3.37 12.13 -6.00
CA ALA A 42 4.24 11.16 -5.36
C ALA A 42 5.58 11.81 -4.97
N LYS A 43 5.79 12.05 -3.68
CA LYS A 43 7.05 12.49 -3.05
C LYS A 43 8.03 11.33 -2.81
N LEU A 44 7.79 10.18 -3.44
CA LEU A 44 8.60 8.98 -3.29
C LEU A 44 9.83 9.08 -4.20
N GLY A 45 10.97 8.59 -3.72
CA GLY A 45 12.14 8.35 -4.56
C GLY A 45 11.86 7.29 -5.62
N ASN A 46 12.62 7.27 -6.70
CA ASN A 46 12.39 6.37 -7.86
C ASN A 46 12.54 4.86 -7.56
N ASP A 47 13.03 4.50 -6.37
CA ASP A 47 13.26 3.11 -5.94
C ASP A 47 12.13 2.65 -5.01
N TYR A 48 10.88 2.66 -5.51
CA TYR A 48 9.72 2.17 -4.76
C TYR A 48 9.02 1.05 -5.51
N ALA A 49 8.44 0.14 -4.74
CA ALA A 49 7.54 -0.90 -5.25
C ALA A 49 6.15 -0.68 -4.66
N ILE A 50 5.13 -0.79 -5.50
CA ILE A 50 3.73 -0.73 -5.08
C ILE A 50 3.01 -2.01 -5.50
N ARG A 51 2.14 -2.51 -4.61
CA ARG A 51 1.29 -3.67 -4.86
C ARG A 51 -0.13 -3.38 -4.40
N PHE A 52 -1.09 -3.88 -5.17
CA PHE A 52 -2.51 -3.78 -4.87
C PHE A 52 -3.08 -5.17 -4.62
N ALA A 53 -3.87 -5.32 -3.57
CA ALA A 53 -4.54 -6.56 -3.23
C ALA A 53 -5.97 -6.27 -2.77
N PRO A 54 -6.94 -7.17 -3.03
CA PRO A 54 -8.28 -7.02 -2.47
C PRO A 54 -8.23 -7.15 -0.94
N ALA A 55 -8.83 -6.19 -0.23
CA ALA A 55 -8.85 -6.20 1.22
C ALA A 55 -9.75 -7.32 1.76
N PRO A 56 -9.36 -7.99 2.86
CA PRO A 56 -10.16 -9.05 3.46
C PRO A 56 -11.53 -8.51 3.92
N GLY A 57 -12.58 -9.28 3.62
CA GLY A 57 -13.95 -8.93 4.00
C GLY A 57 -14.60 -7.83 3.17
N ALA A 58 -14.24 -7.70 1.88
CA ALA A 58 -14.82 -6.74 0.94
C ALA A 58 -14.74 -5.27 1.41
N ARG A 59 -13.67 -4.93 2.14
CA ARG A 59 -13.44 -3.58 2.68
C ARG A 59 -12.89 -2.58 1.66
N GLY A 60 -12.61 -3.05 0.44
CA GLY A 60 -11.99 -2.29 -0.64
C GLY A 60 -10.67 -2.94 -1.07
N THR A 61 -9.63 -2.12 -1.20
CA THR A 61 -8.32 -2.54 -1.73
C THR A 61 -7.22 -2.17 -0.73
N GLU A 62 -6.33 -3.12 -0.46
CA GLU A 62 -5.07 -2.91 0.26
C GLU A 62 -4.00 -2.45 -0.71
N VAL A 63 -3.35 -1.35 -0.36
CA VAL A 63 -2.23 -0.75 -1.09
C VAL A 63 -0.99 -0.91 -0.25
N HIS A 64 -0.02 -1.66 -0.76
CA HIS A 64 1.26 -1.92 -0.11
C HIS A 64 2.34 -1.14 -0.85
N LEU A 65 3.14 -0.38 -0.12
CA LEU A 65 4.23 0.40 -0.67
C LEU A 65 5.49 0.13 0.13
N SER A 66 6.57 -0.21 -0.58
CA SER A 66 7.90 -0.42 0.00
C SER A 66 8.93 0.39 -0.75
N GLY A 67 9.95 0.86 -0.04
CA GLY A 67 10.97 1.74 -0.60
C GLY A 67 10.45 3.15 -0.90
N GLY A 68 11.20 3.92 -1.69
CA GLY A 68 10.82 5.28 -2.04
C GLY A 68 11.05 6.33 -0.94
N GLY A 69 11.59 5.96 0.22
CA GLY A 69 11.94 6.91 1.27
C GLY A 69 11.79 6.34 2.68
N PRO A 70 11.91 7.18 3.71
CA PRO A 70 11.68 6.76 5.09
C PRO A 70 10.19 6.46 5.33
N THR A 71 9.91 5.54 6.25
CA THR A 71 8.55 5.09 6.63
C THR A 71 7.54 6.22 6.81
N GLY A 72 7.96 7.33 7.44
CA GLY A 72 7.10 8.49 7.67
C GLY A 72 6.61 9.14 6.38
N VAL A 73 7.46 9.25 5.36
CA VAL A 73 7.12 9.80 4.05
C VAL A 73 6.19 8.84 3.30
N ILE A 74 6.50 7.55 3.30
CA ILE A 74 5.65 6.52 2.67
C ILE A 74 4.25 6.55 3.29
N ARG A 75 4.19 6.56 4.62
CA ARG A 75 2.91 6.55 5.35
C ARG A 75 2.13 7.84 5.14
N GLU A 76 2.79 8.99 5.14
CA GLU A 76 2.15 10.27 4.80
C GLU A 76 1.56 10.20 3.38
N GLU A 77 2.32 9.67 2.42
CA GLU A 77 1.87 9.58 1.03
C GLU A 77 0.66 8.69 0.86
N LEU A 78 0.69 7.49 1.44
CA LEU A 78 -0.45 6.57 1.42
C LEU A 78 -1.70 7.22 2.03
N ASN A 79 -1.57 7.96 3.13
CA ASN A 79 -2.71 8.65 3.73
C ASN A 79 -3.24 9.79 2.86
N ARG A 80 -2.36 10.56 2.21
CA ARG A 80 -2.76 11.62 1.25
C ARG A 80 -3.50 11.02 0.05
N PHE A 81 -2.96 9.95 -0.52
CA PHE A 81 -3.57 9.23 -1.62
C PHE A 81 -4.95 8.66 -1.25
N LYS A 82 -5.05 8.02 -0.08
CA LYS A 82 -6.32 7.53 0.47
C LYS A 82 -7.34 8.64 0.64
N TYR A 83 -6.94 9.75 1.27
CA TYR A 83 -7.82 10.89 1.47
C TYR A 83 -8.33 11.45 0.15
N GLN A 84 -7.47 11.55 -0.87
CA GLN A 84 -7.86 12.00 -2.21
C GLN A 84 -8.91 11.08 -2.82
N ILE A 85 -8.71 9.76 -2.82
CA ILE A 85 -9.68 8.82 -3.40
C ILE A 85 -11.02 8.84 -2.64
N GLU A 86 -10.97 8.82 -1.31
CA GLU A 86 -12.19 8.71 -0.49
C GLU A 86 -12.99 10.02 -0.40
N ASN A 87 -12.35 11.19 -0.58
CA ASN A 87 -13.03 12.49 -0.50
C ASN A 87 -13.22 13.18 -1.85
N THR A 88 -12.51 12.75 -2.89
CA THR A 88 -12.74 13.21 -4.27
C THR A 88 -13.61 12.18 -4.96
N GLY A 89 -14.84 12.01 -4.46
CA GLY A 89 -15.89 11.36 -5.22
C GLY A 89 -16.38 12.36 -6.27
N ASP A 90 -16.00 12.12 -7.53
CA ASP A 90 -16.76 12.62 -8.68
C ASP A 90 -18.03 11.79 -8.83
#